data_AF-A0AAE3QNP9-F1
#
_entry.id   AF-A0AAE3QNP9-F1
#
_cell.length_a   1.000
_cell.length_b   1.000
_cell.length_c   1.000
_cell.angle_alpha   90.00
_cell.angle_beta   90.00
_cell.angle_gamma   90.00
#
_symmetry.space_group_name_H-M   'P 1'
#
loop_
_entity.id
_entity.type
_entity.pdbx_description
1 polymer ?
#
loop_
_entity_poly.entity_id
_entity_poly.type
_entity_poly.pdbx_seq_one_letter_code
_entity_poly.pdbx_strand_id
1 'polypeptide(L)'
;MKIIDLSATIYHNMEVYPGDPQVRINIVHTYQTHEWELRELSMGTHTGTHVDAFSHMHVGGQTIDKIPLEKFCGKAWVANPQDIFPKQCGLVFREEANIDLLEKIIAAQPPFVAGVITADLERELLRQEIITYTDLVNLDLLPVDQSFLFYGFPLKIKDGDGSPVRAVAILE
;
A
#
# COMPACT_ATOMS: atom_id res chain seq x y z
N MET A 1 1.09 6.11 -22.88
CA MET A 1 1.33 5.73 -21.48
C MET A 1 0.40 6.52 -20.58
N LYS A 2 -0.60 5.86 -19.99
CA LYS A 2 -1.54 6.47 -19.04
C LYS A 2 -1.10 6.09 -17.63
N ILE A 3 -0.98 7.08 -16.74
CA ILE A 3 -0.66 6.87 -15.32
C ILE A 3 -1.94 7.09 -14.52
N ILE A 4 -2.29 6.13 -13.68
CA ILE A 4 -3.42 6.22 -12.75
C ILE A 4 -2.83 6.41 -11.35
N ASP A 5 -3.25 7.48 -10.67
CA ASP A 5 -2.93 7.68 -9.26
C ASP A 5 -3.86 6.83 -8.41
N LEU A 6 -3.28 5.96 -7.58
CA LEU A 6 -4.01 5.07 -6.70
C LEU A 6 -3.96 5.54 -5.24
N SER A 7 -3.50 6.78 -5.00
CA SER A 7 -3.22 7.28 -3.66
C SER A 7 -4.30 8.22 -3.13
N ALA A 8 -4.76 7.96 -1.91
CA ALA A 8 -5.61 8.87 -1.15
C ALA A 8 -4.85 10.16 -0.83
N THR A 9 -5.56 11.28 -0.83
CA THR A 9 -4.98 12.58 -0.44
C THR A 9 -4.76 12.60 1.08
N ILE A 10 -3.57 12.97 1.52
CA ILE A 10 -3.27 13.22 2.94
C ILE A 10 -3.60 14.68 3.28
N TYR A 11 -4.42 14.90 4.29
CA TYR A 11 -4.81 16.24 4.76
C TYR A 11 -4.96 16.30 6.28
N HIS A 12 -4.92 17.52 6.81
CA HIS A 12 -5.06 17.75 8.25
C HIS A 12 -6.40 17.23 8.77
N ASN A 13 -6.38 16.48 9.87
CA ASN A 13 -7.56 15.89 10.50
C ASN A 13 -8.36 14.93 9.60
N MET A 14 -7.71 14.28 8.61
CA MET A 14 -8.35 13.21 7.86
C MET A 14 -8.77 12.05 8.76
N GLU A 15 -9.77 11.28 8.34
CA GLU A 15 -10.13 10.04 9.02
C GLU A 15 -8.94 9.08 9.03
N VAL A 16 -8.74 8.41 10.15
CA VAL A 16 -7.71 7.39 10.37
C VAL A 16 -8.36 6.18 11.02
N TYR A 17 -7.65 5.05 11.04
CA TYR A 17 -8.13 3.86 11.74
C TYR A 17 -8.40 4.17 13.22
N PRO A 18 -9.50 3.66 13.82
CA PRO A 18 -9.83 3.93 15.22
C PRO A 18 -8.69 3.55 16.18
N GLY A 19 -8.09 4.55 16.81
CA GLY A 19 -6.96 4.39 17.74
C GLY A 19 -5.61 4.87 17.21
N ASP A 20 -5.52 5.13 15.90
CA ASP A 20 -4.27 5.55 15.26
C ASP A 20 -3.94 7.04 15.51
N PRO A 21 -2.67 7.44 15.33
CA PRO A 21 -2.27 8.84 15.40
C PRO A 21 -2.97 9.70 14.35
N GLN A 22 -3.59 10.80 14.79
CA GLN A 22 -4.20 11.78 13.90
C GLN A 22 -3.17 12.48 12.99
N VAL A 23 -3.53 12.69 11.73
CA VAL A 23 -2.72 13.50 10.80
C VAL A 23 -2.76 14.99 11.17
N ARG A 24 -1.59 15.55 11.46
CA ARG A 24 -1.39 16.97 11.75
C ARG A 24 -0.49 17.60 10.70
N ILE A 25 -0.95 18.70 10.12
CA ILE A 25 -0.19 19.51 9.17
C ILE A 25 -0.14 20.93 9.71
N ASN A 26 0.99 21.32 10.27
CA ASN A 26 1.17 22.63 10.90
C ASN A 26 1.92 23.57 9.95
N ILE A 27 1.43 24.79 9.75
CA ILE A 27 2.18 25.81 9.00
C ILE A 27 3.32 26.30 9.89
N VAL A 28 4.56 26.11 9.44
CA VAL A 28 5.76 26.58 10.13
C VAL A 28 6.20 27.92 9.55
N HIS A 29 6.23 28.01 8.22
CA HIS A 29 6.56 29.22 7.49
C HIS A 29 5.54 29.48 6.39
N THR A 30 5.25 30.76 6.17
CA THR A 30 4.50 31.25 5.01
C THR A 30 5.39 32.15 4.16
N TYR A 31 5.02 32.32 2.90
CA TYR A 31 5.72 33.27 2.02
C TYR A 31 5.77 34.68 2.62
N GLN A 32 4.71 35.15 3.30
CA GLN A 32 4.71 36.49 3.92
C GLN A 32 5.65 36.61 5.12
N THR A 33 5.99 35.51 5.79
CA THR A 33 6.80 35.53 7.01
C THR A 33 8.28 35.23 6.73
N HIS A 34 8.57 34.38 5.74
CA HIS A 34 9.92 33.88 5.48
C HIS A 34 10.27 33.77 3.98
N GLU A 35 9.44 34.26 3.05
CA GLU A 35 9.65 34.13 1.59
C GLU A 35 9.67 32.67 1.07
N TRP A 36 9.32 31.70 1.91
CA TRP A 36 9.10 30.30 1.54
C TRP A 36 7.96 29.67 2.35
N GLU A 37 7.39 28.59 1.82
CA GLU A 37 6.34 27.82 2.47
C GLU A 37 6.93 26.56 3.13
N LEU A 38 6.64 26.35 4.40
CA LEU A 38 7.03 25.13 5.12
C LEU A 38 5.87 24.65 5.99
N ARG A 39 5.55 23.36 5.89
CA ARG A 39 4.61 22.69 6.77
C ARG A 39 5.32 21.55 7.49
N GLU A 40 5.08 21.43 8.79
CA GLU A 40 5.42 20.25 9.56
C GLU A 40 4.31 19.22 9.37
N LEU A 41 4.71 17.95 9.23
CA LEU A 41 3.82 16.83 8.98
C LEU A 41 4.03 15.76 10.05
N SER A 42 2.97 15.41 10.78
CA SER A 42 2.96 14.34 11.78
C SER A 42 1.81 13.39 11.46
N MET A 43 2.11 12.10 11.32
CA MET A 43 1.14 11.06 10.95
C MET A 43 1.61 9.67 11.43
N GLY A 44 0.73 8.68 11.40
CA GLY A 44 1.10 7.27 11.57
C GLY A 44 1.77 6.70 10.31
N THR A 45 2.50 5.59 10.46
CA THR A 45 3.10 4.83 9.33
C THR A 45 2.05 4.21 8.40
N HIS A 46 0.83 4.03 8.92
CA HIS A 46 -0.33 3.42 8.26
C HIS A 46 -1.37 4.45 7.82
N THR A 47 -0.93 5.67 7.49
CA THR A 47 -1.82 6.78 7.12
C THR A 47 -2.10 6.82 5.62
N GLY A 48 -3.40 6.84 5.26
CA GLY A 48 -3.84 6.94 3.87
C GLY A 48 -3.39 5.72 3.07
N THR A 49 -3.13 5.86 1.77
CA THR A 49 -2.58 4.75 1.00
C THR A 49 -1.17 4.41 1.49
N HIS A 50 -0.98 3.20 2.00
CA HIS A 50 0.26 2.78 2.63
C HIS A 50 0.63 1.34 2.27
N VAL A 51 1.83 0.96 2.70
CA VAL A 51 2.39 -0.38 2.57
C VAL A 51 2.83 -0.88 3.94
N ASP A 52 2.57 -2.15 4.22
CA ASP A 52 2.92 -2.77 5.50
C ASP A 52 4.19 -3.60 5.37
N ALA A 53 5.08 -3.45 6.35
CA ALA A 53 6.24 -4.30 6.47
C ALA A 53 5.88 -5.59 7.24
N PHE A 54 6.69 -6.63 7.08
CA PHE A 54 6.45 -7.91 7.78
C PHE A 54 6.48 -7.75 9.31
N SER A 55 7.24 -6.78 9.82
CA SER A 55 7.28 -6.42 11.24
C SER A 55 5.97 -5.85 11.79
N HIS A 56 5.03 -5.40 10.95
CA HIS A 56 3.77 -4.80 11.39
C HIS A 56 2.95 -5.75 12.25
N MET A 57 2.84 -7.02 11.83
CA MET A 57 2.03 -8.03 12.52
C MET A 57 2.82 -9.23 13.05
N HIS A 58 4.14 -9.28 12.82
CA HIS A 58 5.00 -10.39 13.25
C HIS A 58 6.27 -9.91 13.92
N VAL A 59 6.48 -10.37 15.16
CA VAL A 59 7.69 -10.10 15.92
C VAL A 59 8.90 -10.67 15.19
N GLY A 60 9.91 -9.83 14.96
CA GLY A 60 11.13 -10.21 14.25
C GLY A 60 11.02 -10.18 12.72
N GLY A 61 9.86 -9.81 12.16
CA GLY A 61 9.72 -9.55 10.73
C GLY A 61 10.63 -8.41 10.25
N GLN A 62 10.95 -8.40 8.95
CA GLN A 62 11.75 -7.32 8.37
C GLN A 62 10.95 -6.01 8.40
N THR A 63 11.65 -4.94 8.77
CA THR A 63 11.14 -3.55 8.73
C THR A 63 11.28 -2.96 7.33
N ILE A 64 10.50 -1.91 7.05
CA ILE A 64 10.34 -1.35 5.70
C ILE A 64 11.66 -0.90 5.05
N ASP A 65 12.63 -0.42 5.85
CA ASP A 65 13.94 0.04 5.40
C ASP A 65 14.89 -1.09 4.95
N LYS A 66 14.55 -2.34 5.26
CA LYS A 66 15.37 -3.54 5.00
C LYS A 66 14.80 -4.43 3.90
N ILE A 67 13.54 -4.21 3.51
CA ILE A 67 12.89 -4.97 2.45
C ILE A 67 13.45 -4.54 1.07
N PRO A 68 13.83 -5.46 0.17
CA PRO A 68 14.32 -5.13 -1.17
C PRO A 68 13.29 -4.38 -2.03
N LEU A 69 13.74 -3.41 -2.82
CA LEU A 69 12.85 -2.52 -3.57
C LEU A 69 12.01 -3.25 -4.64
N GLU A 70 12.51 -4.38 -5.12
CA GLU A 70 11.86 -5.22 -6.13
C GLU A 70 10.52 -5.79 -5.64
N LYS A 71 10.26 -5.82 -4.32
CA LYS A 71 8.96 -6.24 -3.77
C LYS A 71 7.88 -5.15 -3.85
N PHE A 72 8.24 -3.88 -4.06
CA PHE A 72 7.30 -2.75 -4.06
C PHE A 72 6.85 -2.29 -5.46
N CYS A 73 7.26 -3.02 -6.50
CA CYS A 73 6.90 -2.71 -7.87
C CYS A 73 6.89 -3.96 -8.74
N GLY A 74 6.16 -3.93 -9.84
CA GLY A 74 6.14 -5.02 -10.80
C GLY A 74 4.85 -5.09 -11.60
N LYS A 75 4.67 -6.18 -12.33
CA LYS A 75 3.39 -6.47 -12.96
C LYS A 75 2.33 -6.72 -11.90
N ALA A 76 1.15 -6.20 -12.13
CA ALA A 76 -0.02 -6.34 -11.27
C ALA A 76 -1.27 -6.66 -12.08
N TRP A 77 -2.27 -7.23 -11.42
CA TRP A 77 -3.51 -7.68 -12.01
C TRP A 77 -4.68 -7.42 -11.05
N VAL A 78 -5.81 -6.96 -11.59
CA VAL A 78 -7.05 -6.84 -10.80
C VAL A 78 -7.63 -8.24 -10.58
N ALA A 79 -7.61 -8.72 -9.35
CA ALA A 79 -8.02 -10.07 -8.99
C ALA A 79 -9.49 -10.12 -8.54
N ASN A 80 -10.27 -11.06 -9.09
CA ASN A 80 -11.54 -11.46 -8.52
C ASN A 80 -11.39 -12.80 -7.77
N PRO A 81 -12.07 -13.02 -6.64
CA PRO A 81 -11.96 -14.24 -5.84
C PRO A 81 -12.12 -15.55 -6.64
N GLN A 82 -12.91 -15.54 -7.72
CA GLN A 82 -13.19 -16.70 -8.56
C GLN A 82 -12.11 -16.97 -9.64
N ASP A 83 -11.24 -16.02 -9.95
CA ASP A 83 -10.30 -16.10 -11.07
C ASP A 83 -9.13 -17.03 -10.82
N ILE A 84 -8.51 -17.61 -11.85
CA ILE A 84 -7.19 -18.22 -11.70
C ILE A 84 -6.16 -17.10 -11.69
N PHE A 85 -5.44 -16.93 -10.58
CA PHE A 85 -4.50 -15.82 -10.42
C PHE A 85 -3.24 -16.01 -11.29
N PRO A 86 -2.76 -14.95 -11.96
CA PRO A 86 -1.49 -14.98 -12.67
C PRO A 86 -0.33 -15.19 -11.70
N LYS A 87 0.61 -16.07 -12.07
CA LYS A 87 1.80 -16.34 -11.25
C LYS A 87 2.74 -15.13 -11.24
N GLN A 88 3.37 -14.88 -10.09
CA GLN A 88 4.42 -13.86 -9.92
C GLN A 88 3.97 -12.45 -10.34
N CYS A 89 2.70 -12.15 -10.12
CA CYS A 89 2.07 -10.87 -10.43
C CYS A 89 1.43 -10.34 -9.15
N GLY A 90 1.56 -9.03 -8.87
CA GLY A 90 0.85 -8.41 -7.76
C GLY A 90 -0.66 -8.55 -7.94
N LEU A 91 -1.38 -8.84 -6.86
CA LEU A 91 -2.84 -9.02 -6.90
C LEU A 91 -3.51 -7.81 -6.28
N VAL A 92 -4.41 -7.16 -7.02
CA VAL A 92 -5.16 -5.98 -6.56
C VAL A 92 -6.64 -6.34 -6.48
N PHE A 93 -7.18 -6.39 -5.26
CA PHE A 93 -8.58 -6.72 -5.01
C PHE A 93 -9.42 -5.44 -4.89
N ARG A 94 -10.47 -5.35 -5.73
CA ARG A 94 -11.46 -4.26 -5.67
C ARG A 94 -12.54 -4.50 -4.63
N GLU A 95 -12.84 -5.77 -4.42
CA GLU A 95 -13.80 -6.27 -3.44
C GLU A 95 -13.05 -6.98 -2.32
N GLU A 96 -13.71 -7.20 -1.19
CA GLU A 96 -13.07 -7.82 -0.02
C GLU A 96 -12.51 -9.20 -0.34
N ALA A 97 -11.21 -9.37 -0.11
CA ALA A 97 -10.52 -10.64 -0.09
C ALA A 97 -10.29 -11.08 1.36
N ASN A 98 -10.76 -12.29 1.68
CA ASN A 98 -10.69 -12.86 3.02
C ASN A 98 -9.75 -14.06 3.09
N ILE A 99 -9.60 -14.62 4.30
CA ILE A 99 -8.67 -15.71 4.59
C ILE A 99 -8.88 -16.97 3.74
N ASP A 100 -10.08 -17.20 3.20
CA ASP A 100 -10.37 -18.37 2.36
C ASP A 100 -9.58 -18.35 1.05
N LEU A 101 -9.09 -17.17 0.62
CA LEU A 101 -8.27 -17.02 -0.58
C LEU A 101 -6.78 -17.28 -0.33
N LEU A 102 -6.35 -17.48 0.92
CA LEU A 102 -4.93 -17.55 1.28
C LEU A 102 -4.15 -18.59 0.46
N GLU A 103 -4.60 -19.85 0.46
CA GLU A 103 -3.89 -20.94 -0.23
C GLU A 103 -3.73 -20.64 -1.72
N LYS A 104 -4.78 -20.05 -2.31
CA LYS A 104 -4.83 -19.66 -3.72
C LYS A 104 -3.87 -18.50 -4.02
N ILE A 105 -3.78 -17.52 -3.13
CA ILE A 105 -2.85 -16.41 -3.24
C ILE A 105 -1.40 -16.92 -3.13
N ILE A 106 -1.10 -17.74 -2.13
CA ILE A 106 0.25 -18.33 -1.95
C ILE A 106 0.67 -19.13 -3.19
N ALA A 107 -0.25 -19.92 -3.77
CA ALA A 107 0.02 -20.69 -4.98
C ALA A 107 0.40 -19.81 -6.20
N ALA A 108 -0.08 -18.57 -6.25
CA ALA A 108 0.27 -17.59 -7.28
C ALA A 108 1.63 -16.91 -7.05
N GLN A 109 2.17 -16.96 -5.83
CA GLN A 109 3.44 -16.33 -5.45
C GLN A 109 3.53 -14.84 -5.83
N PRO A 110 2.54 -14.01 -5.47
CA PRO A 110 2.60 -12.60 -5.79
C PRO A 110 3.70 -11.92 -4.97
N PRO A 111 4.37 -10.89 -5.51
CA PRO A 111 5.30 -10.06 -4.73
C PRO A 111 4.57 -9.24 -3.65
N PHE A 112 3.32 -8.86 -3.92
CA PHE A 112 2.46 -8.10 -3.02
C PHE A 112 0.98 -8.37 -3.31
N VAL A 113 0.14 -8.05 -2.32
CA VAL A 113 -1.32 -7.99 -2.44
C VAL A 113 -1.77 -6.58 -2.05
N ALA A 114 -2.75 -6.05 -2.76
CA ALA A 114 -3.25 -4.70 -2.54
C ALA A 114 -4.78 -4.66 -2.57
N GLY A 115 -5.36 -3.66 -1.92
CA GLY A 115 -6.78 -3.34 -2.00
C GLY A 115 -7.55 -3.76 -0.75
N VAL A 116 -8.79 -4.20 -0.93
CA VAL A 116 -9.67 -4.53 0.20
C VAL A 116 -9.34 -5.93 0.71
N ILE A 117 -8.59 -6.02 1.81
CA ILE A 117 -8.18 -7.29 2.46
C ILE A 117 -8.61 -7.31 3.93
N THR A 118 -9.02 -8.47 4.42
CA THR A 118 -9.35 -8.63 5.84
C THR A 118 -8.09 -8.73 6.70
N ALA A 119 -8.16 -8.25 7.94
CA ALA A 119 -7.00 -8.20 8.85
C ALA A 119 -6.41 -9.58 9.22
N ASP A 120 -7.20 -10.66 9.13
CA ASP A 120 -6.70 -12.03 9.30
C ASP A 120 -5.97 -12.54 8.05
N LEU A 121 -6.44 -12.23 6.85
CA LEU A 121 -5.74 -12.50 5.60
C LEU A 121 -4.42 -11.73 5.55
N GLU A 122 -4.45 -10.42 5.78
CA GLU A 122 -3.27 -9.55 5.82
C GLU A 122 -2.19 -10.10 6.76
N ARG A 123 -2.58 -10.46 7.99
CA ARG A 123 -1.68 -11.07 8.96
C ARG A 123 -1.00 -12.31 8.39
N GLU A 124 -1.72 -13.17 7.70
CA GLU A 124 -1.12 -14.38 7.15
C GLU A 124 -0.25 -14.09 5.92
N LEU A 125 -0.65 -13.15 5.05
CA LEU A 125 0.17 -12.71 3.92
C LEU A 125 1.53 -12.17 4.37
N LEU A 126 1.54 -11.29 5.38
CA LEU A 126 2.77 -10.75 5.94
C LEU A 126 3.65 -11.85 6.58
N ARG A 127 3.04 -12.92 7.13
CA ARG A 127 3.78 -14.08 7.65
C ARG A 127 4.50 -14.84 6.55
N GLN A 128 3.89 -14.90 5.37
CA GLN A 128 4.45 -15.54 4.17
C GLN A 128 5.40 -14.61 3.39
N GLU A 129 5.80 -13.48 3.99
CA GLU A 129 6.65 -12.44 3.37
C GLU A 129 6.07 -11.85 2.07
N ILE A 130 4.75 -11.81 1.96
CA ILE A 130 4.00 -11.11 0.91
C ILE A 130 3.60 -9.73 1.45
N ILE A 131 4.00 -8.68 0.74
CA ILE A 131 3.74 -7.30 1.16
C ILE A 131 2.27 -6.96 0.95
N THR A 132 1.69 -6.16 1.84
CA THR A 132 0.31 -5.67 1.72
C THR A 132 0.28 -4.16 1.46
N TYR A 133 -0.69 -3.74 0.65
CA TYR A 133 -1.03 -2.33 0.46
C TYR A 133 -2.52 -2.11 0.72
N THR A 134 -2.84 -1.05 1.41
CA THR A 134 -4.18 -0.73 1.90
C THR A 134 -4.58 0.68 1.47
N ASP A 135 -5.88 0.99 1.56
CA ASP A 135 -6.45 2.31 1.24
C ASP A 135 -6.09 2.85 -0.16
N LEU A 136 -5.92 1.97 -1.15
CA LEU A 136 -5.80 2.40 -2.54
C LEU A 136 -7.14 2.93 -3.06
N VAL A 137 -7.07 4.01 -3.83
CA VAL A 137 -8.25 4.63 -4.48
C VAL A 137 -8.21 4.43 -5.99
N ASN A 138 -9.29 4.78 -6.68
CA ASN A 138 -9.40 4.73 -8.15
C ASN A 138 -9.17 3.33 -8.75
N LEU A 139 -9.42 2.27 -7.96
CA LEU A 139 -9.21 0.89 -8.41
C LEU A 139 -10.12 0.52 -9.59
N ASP A 140 -11.27 1.18 -9.74
CA ASP A 140 -12.21 1.07 -10.84
C ASP A 140 -11.62 1.51 -12.20
N LEU A 141 -10.59 2.37 -12.19
CA LEU A 141 -9.90 2.84 -13.40
C LEU A 141 -8.88 1.84 -13.94
N LEU A 142 -8.53 0.81 -13.15
CA LEU A 142 -7.57 -0.22 -13.56
C LEU A 142 -8.17 -1.12 -14.67
N PRO A 143 -7.34 -1.68 -15.56
CA PRO A 143 -7.83 -2.62 -16.55
C PRO A 143 -8.23 -3.94 -15.87
N VAL A 144 -9.28 -4.58 -16.42
CA VAL A 144 -9.66 -5.95 -16.10
C VAL A 144 -9.10 -6.85 -17.20
N ASP A 145 -8.74 -8.08 -16.87
CA ASP A 145 -8.21 -9.08 -17.81
C ASP A 145 -6.90 -8.70 -18.52
N GLN A 146 -6.16 -7.72 -17.98
CA GLN A 146 -4.87 -7.29 -18.50
C GLN A 146 -3.95 -6.88 -17.35
N SER A 147 -2.66 -7.22 -17.47
CA SER A 147 -1.65 -6.76 -16.52
C SER A 147 -1.30 -5.29 -16.73
N PHE A 148 -0.96 -4.60 -15.65
CA PHE A 148 -0.40 -3.27 -15.65
C PHE A 148 0.88 -3.23 -14.80
N LEU A 149 1.66 -2.16 -14.90
CA LEU A 149 2.80 -1.96 -13.99
C LEU A 149 2.33 -1.19 -12.75
N PHE A 150 2.66 -1.71 -11.58
CA PHE A 150 2.41 -1.07 -10.29
C PHE A 150 3.73 -0.59 -9.69
N TYR A 151 3.69 0.60 -9.07
CA TYR A 151 4.78 1.15 -8.28
C TYR A 151 4.22 1.76 -7.00
N GLY A 152 4.68 1.28 -5.84
CA GLY A 152 4.27 1.75 -4.52
C GLY A 152 5.44 1.79 -3.55
N PHE A 153 6.50 2.53 -3.90
CA PHE A 153 7.70 2.57 -3.06
C PHE A 153 7.46 3.29 -1.72
N PRO A 154 7.90 2.70 -0.60
CA PRO A 154 7.81 3.34 0.72
C PRO A 154 8.84 4.43 0.92
N LEU A 155 8.57 5.32 1.89
CA LEU A 155 9.61 6.07 2.55
C LEU A 155 10.55 5.08 3.27
N LYS A 156 11.85 5.37 3.27
CA LYS A 156 12.85 4.55 3.95
C LYS A 156 12.89 4.85 5.45
N ILE A 157 11.79 4.55 6.15
CA ILE A 157 11.64 4.78 7.59
C ILE A 157 12.46 3.73 8.34
N LYS A 158 13.50 4.18 9.06
CA LYS A 158 14.37 3.29 9.83
C LYS A 158 13.56 2.52 10.86
N ASP A 159 13.69 1.20 10.85
CA ASP A 159 12.96 0.28 11.72
C ASP A 159 11.42 0.46 11.65
N GLY A 160 10.92 0.98 10.52
CA GLY A 160 9.50 1.25 10.30
C GLY A 160 8.69 -0.02 10.05
N ASP A 161 7.48 -0.06 10.61
CA ASP A 161 6.51 -1.14 10.44
C ASP A 161 5.59 -0.96 9.23
N GLY A 162 5.58 0.22 8.64
CA GLY A 162 4.87 0.53 7.39
C GLY A 162 5.33 1.88 6.85
N SER A 163 4.72 2.32 5.75
CA SER A 163 4.92 3.66 5.22
C SER A 163 3.75 4.09 4.33
N PRO A 164 3.32 5.35 4.38
CA PRO A 164 2.54 5.94 3.31
C PRO A 164 3.30 5.87 1.98
N VAL A 165 2.57 5.74 0.88
CA VAL A 165 3.14 5.63 -0.48
C VAL A 165 2.42 6.54 -1.46
N ARG A 166 3.11 6.87 -2.56
CA ARG A 166 2.42 7.34 -3.77
C ARG A 166 2.29 6.17 -4.74
N ALA A 167 1.26 5.36 -4.54
CA ALA A 167 0.95 4.23 -5.39
C ALA A 167 0.42 4.67 -6.76
N VAL A 168 0.97 4.10 -7.83
CA VAL A 168 0.54 4.36 -9.21
C VAL A 168 0.43 3.08 -10.02
N ALA A 169 -0.49 3.09 -10.97
CA ALA A 169 -0.54 2.12 -12.07
C ALA A 169 -0.16 2.78 -13.39
N ILE A 170 0.69 2.12 -14.17
CA ILE A 170 1.06 2.54 -15.52
C ILE A 170 0.47 1.55 -16.51
N LEU A 171 -0.40 2.07 -17.39
CA LEU A 171 -1.02 1.31 -18.46
C LEU A 171 -0.21 1.50 -19.76
N GLU A 172 0.10 0.38 -20.41
CA GLU A 172 0.70 0.33 -21.75
C GLU A 172 -0.34 0.66 -22.83
#